data_AF-M6VT00-F1
#
_entry.id   AF-M6VT00-F1
#
_cell.length_a   1.000
_cell.length_b   1.000
_cell.length_c   1.000
_cell.angle_alpha   90.00
_cell.angle_beta   90.00
_cell.angle_gamma   90.00
#
_symmetry.space_group_name_H-M   'P 1'
#
loop_
_entity.id
_entity.type
_entity.pdbx_description
1 polymer ?
#
loop_
_entity_poly.entity_id
_entity_poly.type
_entity_poly.pdbx_seq_one_letter_code
_entity_poly.pdbx_strand_id
1 'polypeptide(L)'
;MVGILSPNDGITITGRYLILTIIPLLILWENWKPHTSKIWKVLSVTLIVFSLLISGLILKILQHSAKQERIYRDFYARNETSLWIFMDPILCGQAGSDHLSKRILCFNSETNLDRILKKLESEPSVSSLTVFEMNEKEFRNFENKIPMILSSESRTILKEKLNLKFQKEKNPSTYKGVVATRYDKRP
;
A
#
# COMPACT_ATOMS: atom_id res chain seq x y z
N MET A 1 1.96 -20.01 -6.53
CA MET A 1 2.97 -19.54 -5.55
C MET A 1 2.81 -18.04 -5.21
N VAL A 2 1.60 -17.45 -5.35
CA VAL A 2 1.37 -16.01 -5.09
C VAL A 2 1.04 -15.74 -3.61
N GLY A 3 0.45 -16.70 -2.90
CA GLY A 3 0.10 -16.57 -1.47
C GLY A 3 1.27 -16.64 -0.48
N ILE A 4 2.49 -16.94 -0.94
CA ILE A 4 3.71 -16.92 -0.10
C ILE A 4 4.55 -15.67 -0.41
N LEU A 5 4.50 -15.17 -1.65
CA LEU A 5 5.39 -14.12 -2.13
C LEU A 5 4.92 -12.70 -1.79
N SER A 6 3.63 -12.50 -1.52
CA SER A 6 3.12 -11.24 -0.98
C SER A 6 2.23 -11.49 0.23
N PRO A 7 2.77 -11.35 1.46
CA PRO A 7 2.01 -11.56 2.69
C PRO A 7 0.87 -10.54 2.89
N ASN A 8 0.83 -9.48 2.07
CA ASN A 8 -0.13 -8.38 2.18
C ASN A 8 -1.03 -8.23 0.95
N ASP A 9 -0.94 -9.12 -0.04
CA ASP A 9 -1.92 -9.14 -1.13
C ASP A 9 -3.26 -9.63 -0.59
N GLY A 10 -4.35 -9.03 -1.07
CA GLY A 10 -5.71 -9.29 -0.57
C GLY A 10 -6.08 -10.77 -0.47
N ILE A 11 -5.50 -11.66 -1.29
CA ILE A 11 -5.72 -13.12 -1.25
C ILE A 11 -5.08 -13.77 -0.02
N THR A 12 -3.85 -13.38 0.36
CA THR A 12 -3.13 -13.94 1.51
C THR A 12 -3.73 -13.46 2.84
N ILE A 13 -4.18 -12.19 2.87
CA ILE A 13 -5.00 -11.62 3.94
C ILE A 13 -6.30 -12.40 4.08
N THR A 14 -7.01 -12.66 2.97
CA THR A 14 -8.26 -13.44 2.97
C THR A 14 -8.04 -14.79 3.63
N GLY A 15 -7.00 -15.55 3.23
CA GLY A 15 -6.69 -16.85 3.83
C GLY A 15 -6.36 -16.79 5.33
N ARG A 16 -5.57 -15.79 5.77
CA ARG A 16 -5.20 -15.60 7.18
C ARG A 16 -6.41 -15.29 8.08
N TYR A 17 -7.31 -14.42 7.63
CA TYR A 17 -8.51 -14.07 8.39
C TYR A 17 -9.63 -15.13 8.26
N LEU A 18 -9.64 -15.92 7.18
CA LEU A 18 -10.53 -17.08 7.03
C LEU A 18 -10.22 -18.17 8.06
N ILE A 19 -8.95 -18.36 8.43
CA ILE A 19 -8.58 -19.30 9.50
C ILE A 19 -9.16 -18.85 10.85
N LEU A 20 -9.17 -17.54 11.13
CA LEU A 20 -9.76 -16.97 12.34
C LEU A 20 -11.28 -17.07 12.38
N THR A 21 -11.95 -17.26 11.24
CA THR A 21 -13.39 -17.57 11.21
C THR A 21 -13.65 -19.07 11.29
N ILE A 22 -12.85 -19.90 10.62
CA ILE A 22 -13.02 -21.36 10.57
C ILE A 22 -12.71 -22.02 11.91
N ILE A 23 -11.64 -21.63 12.63
CA ILE A 23 -11.26 -22.29 13.89
C ILE A 23 -12.35 -22.16 14.97
N PRO A 24 -12.91 -20.97 15.26
CA PRO A 24 -14.03 -20.85 16.19
C PRO A 24 -15.27 -21.62 15.74
N LEU A 25 -15.55 -21.68 14.43
CA LEU A 25 -16.65 -22.45 13.86
C LEU A 25 -16.47 -23.96 14.08
N LEU A 26 -15.25 -24.49 13.95
CA LEU A 26 -14.92 -25.89 14.20
C LEU A 26 -15.02 -26.25 15.69
N ILE A 27 -14.55 -25.39 16.58
CA ILE A 27 -14.67 -25.58 18.04
C ILE A 27 -16.14 -25.55 18.48
N LEU A 28 -16.93 -24.64 17.90
CA LEU A 28 -18.37 -24.60 18.12
C LEU A 28 -19.03 -25.86 17.59
N TRP A 29 -18.60 -26.39 16.44
CA TRP A 29 -19.13 -27.61 15.81
C TRP A 29 -18.90 -28.87 16.65
N GLU A 30 -17.72 -29.04 17.25
CA GLU A 30 -17.36 -30.23 18.04
C GLU A 30 -18.24 -30.41 19.29
N ASN A 31 -18.69 -29.32 19.90
CA ASN A 31 -19.61 -29.33 21.05
C ASN A 31 -21.08 -29.05 20.66
N TRP A 32 -21.38 -28.98 19.36
CA TRP A 32 -22.70 -28.61 18.85
C TRP A 32 -23.68 -29.77 19.00
N LYS A 33 -24.55 -29.71 20.00
CA LYS A 33 -25.72 -30.60 20.12
C LYS A 33 -26.98 -29.79 19.80
N PRO A 34 -27.34 -29.58 18.52
CA PRO A 34 -28.47 -28.71 18.15
C PRO A 34 -29.82 -29.32 18.54
N HIS A 35 -29.83 -30.62 18.86
CA HIS A 35 -31.02 -31.40 19.17
C HIS A 35 -31.40 -31.42 20.65
N THR A 36 -30.57 -30.87 21.56
CA THR A 36 -30.86 -30.88 23.00
C THR A 36 -31.87 -29.81 23.42
N SER A 37 -32.04 -28.72 22.67
CA SER A 37 -32.99 -27.65 23.00
C SER A 37 -33.36 -26.79 21.79
N LYS A 38 -34.63 -26.38 21.71
CA LYS A 38 -35.13 -25.43 20.68
C LYS A 38 -34.37 -24.10 20.71
N ILE A 39 -33.97 -23.63 21.90
CA ILE A 39 -33.24 -22.36 22.06
C ILE A 39 -31.85 -22.47 21.44
N TRP A 40 -31.14 -23.58 21.72
CA TRP A 40 -29.84 -23.85 21.15
C TRP A 40 -29.91 -23.97 19.63
N LYS A 41 -30.92 -24.67 19.08
CA LYS A 41 -31.13 -24.75 17.63
C LYS A 41 -31.32 -23.38 16.98
N VAL A 42 -32.10 -22.49 17.58
CA VAL A 42 -32.32 -21.13 17.05
C VAL A 42 -31.04 -20.30 17.13
N LEU A 43 -30.38 -20.27 18.28
CA LEU A 43 -29.12 -19.53 18.48
C LEU A 43 -28.03 -19.97 17.49
N SER A 44 -27.90 -21.29 17.33
CA SER A 44 -27.03 -21.95 16.36
C SER A 44 -27.28 -21.49 14.92
N VAL A 45 -28.53 -21.50 14.46
CA VAL A 45 -28.89 -21.04 13.10
C VAL A 45 -28.62 -19.55 12.95
N THR A 46 -28.96 -18.73 13.95
CA THR A 46 -28.69 -17.29 13.94
C THR A 46 -27.19 -16.97 13.84
N LEU A 47 -26.34 -17.69 14.57
CA LEU A 47 -24.88 -17.52 14.52
C LEU A 47 -24.29 -17.90 13.15
N ILE A 48 -24.79 -18.98 12.53
CA ILE A 48 -24.36 -19.37 11.18
C ILE A 48 -24.74 -18.29 10.17
N VAL A 49 -26.00 -17.83 10.19
CA VAL A 49 -26.47 -16.78 9.29
C VAL A 49 -25.67 -15.49 9.49
N PHE A 50 -25.41 -15.11 10.75
CA PHE A 50 -24.59 -13.94 11.08
C PHE A 50 -23.14 -14.10 10.56
N SER A 51 -22.52 -15.26 10.75
CA SER A 51 -21.17 -15.55 10.25
C SER A 51 -21.08 -15.45 8.72
N LEU A 52 -22.09 -15.95 8.00
CA LEU A 52 -22.17 -15.82 6.55
C LEU A 52 -22.34 -14.36 6.10
N LEU A 53 -23.16 -13.58 6.82
CA LEU A 53 -23.33 -12.15 6.54
C LEU A 53 -22.04 -11.35 6.74
N ILE A 54 -21.34 -11.57 7.86
CA ILE A 54 -20.05 -10.93 8.14
C ILE A 54 -19.00 -11.34 7.11
N SER A 55 -18.94 -12.62 6.74
CA SER A 55 -18.03 -13.10 5.69
C SER A 55 -18.30 -12.44 4.34
N GLY A 56 -19.57 -12.26 3.97
CA GLY A 56 -19.96 -11.52 2.77
C GLY A 56 -19.55 -10.05 2.81
N LEU A 57 -19.70 -9.38 3.97
CA LEU A 57 -19.26 -8.00 4.16
C LEU A 57 -17.73 -7.88 4.02
N ILE A 58 -16.97 -8.77 4.66
CA ILE A 58 -15.51 -8.80 4.57
C ILE A 58 -15.07 -9.00 3.12
N LEU A 59 -15.69 -9.95 2.39
CA LEU A 59 -15.37 -10.18 0.99
C LEU A 59 -15.60 -8.93 0.13
N LYS A 60 -16.69 -8.20 0.37
CA LYS A 60 -16.98 -6.94 -0.33
C LYS A 60 -15.93 -5.86 -0.05
N ILE A 61 -15.48 -5.72 1.20
CA ILE A 61 -14.42 -4.79 1.59
C ILE A 61 -13.12 -5.18 0.86
N LEU A 62 -12.75 -6.46 0.89
CA LEU A 62 -11.54 -6.96 0.24
C LEU A 62 -11.56 -6.76 -1.28
N GLN A 63 -12.69 -7.00 -1.94
CA GLN A 63 -12.87 -6.70 -3.36
C GLN A 63 -12.66 -5.22 -3.66
N HIS A 64 -13.19 -4.34 -2.80
CA HIS A 64 -13.01 -2.90 -2.95
C HIS A 64 -11.54 -2.50 -2.78
N SER A 65 -10.86 -2.99 -1.74
CA SER A 65 -9.44 -2.75 -1.50
C SER A 65 -8.56 -3.25 -2.64
N ALA A 66 -8.79 -4.47 -3.14
CA ALA A 66 -8.04 -5.03 -4.27
C ALA A 66 -8.27 -4.23 -5.56
N LYS A 67 -9.49 -3.70 -5.77
CA LYS A 67 -9.76 -2.82 -6.91
C LYS A 67 -9.01 -1.49 -6.78
N GLN A 68 -8.97 -0.90 -5.59
CA GLN A 68 -8.21 0.33 -5.36
C GLN A 68 -6.71 0.10 -5.58
N GLU A 69 -6.15 -0.98 -5.02
CA GLU A 69 -4.74 -1.33 -5.18
C GLU A 69 -4.36 -1.47 -6.67
N ARG A 70 -5.14 -2.23 -7.45
CA ARG A 70 -4.91 -2.37 -8.91
C ARG A 70 -4.86 -1.03 -9.61
N ILE A 71 -5.79 -0.14 -9.29
CA ILE A 71 -5.86 1.19 -9.90
C ILE A 71 -4.62 2.03 -9.54
N TYR A 72 -4.13 1.98 -8.30
CA TYR A 72 -2.90 2.68 -7.91
C TYR A 72 -1.68 2.09 -8.59
N ARG A 73 -1.60 0.76 -8.71
CA ARG A 73 -0.54 0.08 -9.46
C ARG A 73 -0.56 0.42 -10.95
N ASP A 74 -1.74 0.51 -11.57
CA ASP A 74 -1.88 0.98 -12.95
C ASP A 74 -1.42 2.45 -13.10
N PHE A 75 -1.65 3.28 -12.08
CA PHE A 75 -1.11 4.65 -12.06
C PHE A 75 0.42 4.66 -11.94
N TYR A 76 1.02 3.82 -11.11
CA TYR A 76 2.47 3.72 -10.97
C TYR A 76 3.12 3.16 -12.25
N ALA A 77 2.54 2.12 -12.85
CA ALA A 77 3.01 1.52 -14.10
C ALA A 77 2.97 2.52 -15.28
N ARG A 78 1.97 3.41 -15.34
CA ARG A 78 1.95 4.48 -16.36
C ARG A 78 3.06 5.52 -16.20
N ASN A 79 3.62 5.64 -15.00
CA ASN A 79 4.73 6.54 -14.70
C ASN A 79 6.04 5.77 -14.47
N GLU A 80 6.22 4.66 -15.19
CA GLU A 80 7.37 3.78 -15.05
C GLU A 80 8.69 4.46 -15.45
N THR A 81 9.71 4.27 -14.61
CA THR A 81 11.07 4.79 -14.78
C THR A 81 12.06 3.80 -14.15
N SER A 82 13.37 4.05 -14.30
CA SER A 82 14.40 3.15 -13.74
C SER A 82 14.41 3.08 -12.21
N LEU A 83 13.85 4.09 -11.54
CA LEU A 83 13.77 4.19 -10.09
C LEU A 83 12.48 4.88 -9.66
N TRP A 84 11.73 4.24 -8.76
CA TRP A 84 10.60 4.87 -8.10
C TRP A 84 10.99 5.40 -6.74
N ILE A 85 10.61 6.63 -6.46
CA ILE A 85 10.82 7.29 -5.19
C ILE A 85 9.46 7.61 -4.60
N PHE A 86 9.18 7.11 -3.41
CA PHE A 86 7.98 7.45 -2.65
C PHE A 86 8.36 8.34 -1.48
N MET A 87 7.79 9.54 -1.42
CA MET A 87 7.98 10.47 -0.29
C MET A 87 7.11 10.11 0.92
N ASP A 88 6.11 9.24 0.72
CA ASP A 88 5.13 8.86 1.71
C ASP A 88 5.12 7.33 1.92
N PRO A 89 5.29 6.83 3.15
CA PRO A 89 5.28 5.39 3.44
C PRO A 89 3.97 4.70 3.04
N ILE A 90 2.84 5.40 3.09
CA ILE A 90 1.53 4.84 2.69
C ILE A 90 1.52 4.50 1.20
N LEU A 91 1.98 5.44 0.37
CA LEU A 91 2.02 5.24 -1.08
C LEU A 91 3.05 4.17 -1.46
N CYS A 92 4.19 4.14 -0.77
CA CYS A 92 5.17 3.06 -0.90
C CYS A 92 4.56 1.68 -0.62
N GLY A 93 3.73 1.56 0.42
CA GLY A 93 3.04 0.32 0.75
C GLY A 93 2.10 -0.17 -0.35
N GLN A 94 1.50 0.76 -1.11
CA GLN A 94 0.58 0.45 -2.21
C GLN A 94 1.29 -0.08 -3.47
N ALA A 95 2.62 0.03 -3.57
CA ALA A 95 3.38 -0.59 -4.65
C ALA A 95 3.38 -2.13 -4.58
N GLY A 96 3.11 -2.71 -3.40
CA GLY A 96 2.87 -4.15 -3.24
C GLY A 96 3.98 -5.03 -3.82
N SER A 97 3.63 -5.98 -4.69
CA SER A 97 4.60 -6.89 -5.30
C SER A 97 5.64 -6.21 -6.22
N ASP A 98 5.44 -4.95 -6.60
CA ASP A 98 6.37 -4.24 -7.49
C ASP A 98 7.73 -4.03 -6.80
N HIS A 99 7.78 -4.07 -5.46
CA HIS A 99 9.00 -4.10 -4.66
C HIS A 99 9.95 -5.27 -5.01
N LEU A 100 9.45 -6.37 -5.58
CA LEU A 100 10.25 -7.54 -5.93
C LEU A 100 10.95 -7.41 -7.29
N SER A 101 10.46 -6.53 -8.16
CA SER A 101 10.93 -6.44 -9.55
C SER A 101 11.42 -5.06 -9.95
N LYS A 102 11.07 -4.02 -9.19
CA LYS A 102 11.42 -2.63 -9.45
C LYS A 102 12.37 -2.12 -8.37
N ARG A 103 13.20 -1.14 -8.74
CA ARG A 103 13.99 -0.38 -7.77
C ARG A 103 13.08 0.68 -7.17
N ILE A 104 12.78 0.53 -5.89
CA ILE A 104 11.89 1.42 -5.15
C ILE A 104 12.64 1.96 -3.93
N LEU A 105 12.59 3.28 -3.74
CA LEU A 105 13.03 3.97 -2.54
C LEU A 105 11.83 4.54 -1.82
N CYS A 106 11.70 4.21 -0.54
CA CYS A 106 10.64 4.73 0.29
C CYS A 106 11.25 5.58 1.40
N PHE A 107 10.90 6.86 1.38
CA PHE A 107 11.34 7.80 2.40
C PHE A 107 10.34 7.83 3.56
N ASN A 108 10.89 7.85 4.76
CA ASN A 108 10.17 8.09 6.01
C ASN A 108 10.89 9.19 6.81
N SER A 109 10.30 9.59 7.93
CA SER A 109 10.86 10.63 8.81
C SER A 109 12.27 10.32 9.35
N GLU A 110 12.64 9.05 9.48
CA GLU A 110 13.95 8.61 9.98
C GLU A 110 15.00 8.44 8.86
N THR A 111 14.61 8.62 7.61
CA THR A 111 15.48 8.32 6.48
C THR A 111 16.57 9.38 6.34
N ASN A 112 17.84 8.94 6.32
CA ASN A 112 18.97 9.82 6.02
C ASN A 112 18.99 10.19 4.53
N LEU A 113 18.33 11.30 4.21
CA LEU A 113 18.19 11.82 2.84
C LEU A 113 19.54 12.09 2.18
N ASP A 114 20.49 12.69 2.90
CA ASP A 114 21.80 13.08 2.35
C ASP A 114 22.59 11.88 1.86
N ARG A 115 22.61 10.80 2.64
CA ARG A 115 23.30 9.57 2.27
C ARG A 115 22.69 8.94 1.02
N ILE A 116 21.37 8.91 0.93
CA ILE A 116 20.67 8.29 -0.20
C ILE A 116 20.83 9.14 -1.45
N LEU A 117 20.73 10.46 -1.34
CA LEU A 117 20.91 11.37 -2.47
C LEU A 117 22.33 11.30 -3.03
N LYS A 118 23.36 11.26 -2.17
CA LYS A 118 24.75 11.08 -2.61
C LYS A 118 24.97 9.75 -3.36
N LYS A 119 24.30 8.68 -2.93
CA LYS A 119 24.33 7.39 -3.66
C LYS A 119 23.58 7.45 -4.98
N LEU A 120 22.44 8.12 -5.00
CA LEU A 120 21.63 8.30 -6.21
C LEU A 120 22.41 9.06 -7.29
N GLU A 121 23.20 10.06 -6.88
CA GLU A 121 24.06 10.84 -7.78
C GLU A 121 25.18 10.00 -8.41
N SER A 122 25.78 9.09 -7.62
CA SER A 122 26.91 8.27 -8.05
C SER A 122 26.51 6.99 -8.78
N GLU A 123 25.21 6.66 -8.82
CA GLU A 123 24.70 5.46 -9.46
C GLU A 123 24.48 5.69 -10.98
N PRO A 124 25.31 5.10 -11.86
CA PRO A 124 25.18 5.28 -13.31
C PRO A 124 23.92 4.63 -13.87
N SER A 125 23.37 3.61 -13.21
CA SER A 125 22.23 2.83 -13.71
C SER A 125 20.86 3.53 -13.56
N VAL A 126 20.80 4.68 -12.88
CA VAL A 126 19.58 5.50 -12.79
C VAL A 126 19.59 6.55 -13.89
N SER A 127 18.86 6.29 -14.99
CA SER A 127 18.71 7.20 -16.12
C SER A 127 17.47 8.11 -15.98
N SER A 128 16.43 7.62 -15.33
CA SER A 128 15.19 8.36 -15.04
C SER A 128 14.59 7.90 -13.72
N LEU A 129 13.90 8.80 -13.03
CA LEU A 129 13.22 8.49 -11.78
C LEU A 129 11.84 9.14 -11.73
N THR A 130 10.93 8.52 -10.99
CA THR A 130 9.60 9.05 -10.72
C THR A 130 9.44 9.26 -9.23
N VAL A 131 9.10 10.48 -8.82
CA VAL A 131 8.75 10.81 -7.43
C VAL A 131 7.23 10.78 -7.28
N PHE A 132 6.75 9.86 -6.46
CA PHE A 132 5.37 9.75 -6.03
C PHE A 132 5.18 10.41 -4.67
N GLU A 133 4.19 11.29 -4.58
CA GLU A 133 3.90 12.02 -3.36
C GLU A 133 2.41 12.30 -3.21
N MET A 134 1.96 12.46 -1.97
CA MET A 134 0.64 13.01 -1.71
C MET A 134 0.56 14.46 -2.18
N ASN A 135 -0.57 14.84 -2.76
CA ASN A 135 -0.87 16.24 -3.04
C ASN A 135 -0.93 17.04 -1.72
N GLU A 136 -0.85 18.36 -1.83
CA GLU A 136 -0.78 19.24 -0.67
C GLU A 136 -1.96 19.07 0.29
N LYS A 137 -3.16 18.81 -0.25
CA LYS A 137 -4.38 18.62 0.55
C LYS A 137 -4.32 17.35 1.38
N GLU A 138 -3.98 16.22 0.76
CA GLU A 138 -3.86 14.93 1.45
C GLU A 138 -2.71 14.96 2.44
N PHE A 139 -1.56 15.51 2.04
CA PHE A 139 -0.39 15.59 2.92
C PHE A 139 -0.69 16.34 4.23
N ARG A 140 -1.32 17.52 4.17
CA ARG A 140 -1.69 18.28 5.37
C ARG A 140 -2.62 17.51 6.30
N ASN A 141 -3.45 16.63 5.76
CA ASN A 141 -4.32 15.79 6.58
C ASN A 141 -3.54 14.72 7.36
N PHE A 142 -2.38 14.28 6.85
CA PHE A 142 -1.61 13.17 7.38
C PHE A 142 -0.32 13.57 8.10
N GLU A 143 0.33 14.69 7.76
CA GLU A 143 1.64 15.10 8.29
C GLU A 143 1.72 15.04 9.82
N ASN A 144 0.69 15.56 10.52
CA ASN A 144 0.65 15.57 11.99
C ASN A 144 0.01 14.32 12.60
N LYS A 145 -0.56 13.42 11.79
CA LYS A 145 -1.27 12.22 12.26
C LYS A 145 -0.42 10.96 12.14
N ILE A 146 0.56 10.95 11.24
CA ILE A 146 1.37 9.78 10.94
C ILE A 146 2.84 10.15 11.14
N PRO A 147 3.47 9.71 12.24
CA PRO A 147 4.82 10.13 12.62
C PRO A 147 5.91 9.66 11.64
N MET A 148 5.59 8.71 10.77
CA MET A 148 6.50 8.18 9.76
C MET A 148 6.55 9.00 8.47
N ILE A 149 5.64 9.97 8.28
CA ILE A 149 5.61 10.80 7.07
C ILE A 149 6.78 11.77 7.06
N LEU A 150 7.38 11.94 5.89
CA LEU A 150 8.46 12.88 5.68
C LEU A 150 7.95 14.32 5.86
N SER A 151 8.61 15.11 6.71
CA SER A 151 8.19 16.49 7.00
C SER A 151 8.18 17.36 5.74
N SER A 152 7.36 18.42 5.74
CA SER A 152 7.29 19.39 4.63
C SER A 152 8.66 19.96 4.25
N GLU A 153 9.49 20.28 5.26
CA GLU A 153 10.86 20.75 5.07
C GLU A 153 11.73 19.71 4.35
N SER A 154 11.73 18.47 4.84
CA SER A 154 12.48 17.37 4.26
C SER A 154 12.06 17.06 2.81
N ARG A 155 10.75 17.16 2.52
CA ARG A 155 10.23 17.01 1.15
C ARG A 155 10.73 18.12 0.23
N THR A 156 10.76 19.36 0.72
CA THR A 156 11.25 20.51 -0.04
C THR A 156 12.74 20.35 -0.36
N ILE A 157 13.56 20.02 0.63
CA ILE A 157 15.00 19.77 0.46
C ILE A 157 15.24 18.66 -0.57
N LEU A 158 14.48 17.55 -0.48
CA LEU A 158 14.59 16.44 -1.42
C LEU A 158 14.29 16.89 -2.85
N LYS A 159 13.22 17.66 -3.07
CA LYS A 159 12.85 18.18 -4.40
C LYS A 159 13.90 19.13 -4.95
N GLU A 160 14.42 20.04 -4.13
CA GLU A 160 15.48 20.97 -4.53
C GLU A 160 16.74 20.22 -4.98
N LYS A 161 17.20 19.26 -4.18
CA LYS A 161 18.36 18.43 -4.53
C LYS A 161 18.16 17.63 -5.80
N LEU A 162 16.97 17.05 -6.00
CA LEU A 162 16.63 16.36 -7.25
C LEU A 162 16.61 17.32 -8.45
N ASN A 163 16.02 18.50 -8.31
CA ASN A 163 15.93 19.49 -9.39
C ASN A 163 17.32 20.00 -9.85
N LEU A 164 18.34 19.98 -8.98
CA LEU A 164 19.71 20.36 -9.34
C LEU A 164 20.36 19.39 -10.34
N LYS A 165 20.05 18.09 -10.23
CA LYS A 165 20.74 17.02 -10.97
C LYS A 165 19.89 16.40 -12.08
N PHE A 166 18.58 16.41 -11.90
CA PHE A 166 17.64 15.85 -12.86
C PHE A 166 16.81 16.96 -13.50
N GLN A 167 16.43 16.74 -14.75
CA GLN A 167 15.48 17.59 -15.45
C GLN A 167 14.07 17.13 -15.10
N LYS A 168 13.34 17.99 -14.39
CA LYS A 168 11.94 17.77 -14.02
C LYS A 168 11.03 17.91 -15.24
N GLU A 169 10.12 16.98 -15.42
CA GLU A 169 9.05 17.09 -16.42
C GLU A 169 8.07 18.21 -16.04
N LYS A 170 7.63 19.00 -17.04
CA LYS A 170 6.79 20.19 -16.79
C LYS A 170 5.42 19.85 -16.22
N ASN A 171 4.84 18.73 -16.64
CA ASN A 171 3.47 18.36 -16.32
C ASN A 171 3.46 17.06 -15.48
N PRO A 172 3.36 17.15 -14.15
CA PRO A 172 3.24 15.96 -13.32
C PRO A 172 1.88 15.30 -13.54
N SER A 173 1.84 13.97 -13.52
CA SER A 173 0.58 13.24 -13.58
C SER A 173 -0.05 13.18 -12.19
N THR A 174 -1.38 13.22 -12.14
CA THR A 174 -2.10 13.23 -10.86
C THR A 174 -3.23 12.21 -10.88
N TYR A 175 -3.43 11.54 -9.74
CA TYR A 175 -4.50 10.57 -9.57
C TYR A 175 -4.92 10.46 -8.11
N LYS A 176 -6.20 10.74 -7.81
CA LYS A 176 -6.82 10.57 -6.49
C LYS A 176 -5.92 10.98 -5.31
N GLY A 177 -5.46 12.22 -5.32
CA GLY A 177 -4.64 12.75 -4.23
C GLY A 177 -3.15 12.40 -4.30
N VAL A 178 -2.71 11.65 -5.31
CA VAL A 178 -1.30 11.33 -5.57
C VAL A 178 -0.80 12.11 -6.77
N VAL A 179 0.43 12.61 -6.68
CA VAL A 179 1.17 13.28 -7.73
C VAL A 179 2.37 12.42 -8.09
N ALA A 180 2.58 12.18 -9.38
CA ALA A 180 3.80 11.56 -9.89
C ALA A 180 4.55 12.60 -10.72
N THR A 181 5.78 12.90 -10.30
CA THR A 181 6.68 13.81 -10.99
C THR A 181 7.82 13.01 -11.59
N ARG A 182 7.96 13.05 -12.91
CA ARG A 182 9.07 12.41 -13.61
C ARG A 182 10.29 13.32 -13.69
N TYR A 183 11.44 12.70 -13.61
CA TYR A 183 12.75 13.30 -13.66
C TYR A 183 13.64 12.47 -14.58
N ASP A 184 14.28 13.12 -15.55
CA ASP A 184 15.28 12.48 -16.40
C ASP A 184 16.67 12.99 -16.03
N LYS A 185 17.69 12.12 -16.06
CA LYS A 185 19.06 12.54 -15.75
C LYS A 185 19.51 13.56 -16.80
N ARG A 186 20.09 14.66 -16.35
CA ARG A 186 20.64 15.65 -17.29
C ARG A 186 21.78 15.00 -18.10
N PRO A 187 21.87 15.30 -19.41
CA PRO A 187 22.96 14.83 -20.25
C PRO A 187 24.33 15.36 -19.78
#